data_AF-T1A5W6-F1
#
_entry.id   AF-T1A5W6-F1
#
_cell.length_a   1.000
_cell.length_b   1.000
_cell.length_c   1.000
_cell.angle_alpha   90.00
_cell.angle_beta   90.00
_cell.angle_gamma   90.00
#
_symmetry.space_group_name_H-M   'P 1'
#
loop_
_entity.id
_entity.type
_entity.pdbx_description
1 polymer ?
#
loop_
_entity_poly.entity_id
_entity_poly.type
_entity_poly.pdbx_seq_one_letter_code
_entity_poly.pdbx_strand_id
1 'polypeptide(L)'
;AAALRGSLQGAQHRVSRMEARLQPHSPQRLAGDLRARIEQLKSRLTYAMDGELSRLTHRLDLAHRTVQTASPLATLARGFAIVTRADGSLVTDATAVSPGEQIDTRLASGGLRSRVIAVTRPRAGSGSKT
;
A
#
# COMPACT_ATOMS: atom_id res chain seq x y z
N ALA A 1 50.64 29.21 -60.35
CA ALA A 1 49.20 29.05 -60.05
C ALA A 1 48.80 27.65 -59.55
N ALA A 2 49.39 26.54 -60.04
CA ALA A 2 49.02 25.18 -59.62
C ALA A 2 49.51 24.80 -58.19
N ALA A 3 50.75 25.16 -57.84
CA ALA A 3 51.32 24.88 -56.51
C ALA A 3 50.52 25.54 -55.36
N LEU A 4 50.02 26.76 -55.59
CA LEU A 4 49.21 27.50 -54.62
C LEU A 4 47.82 26.85 -54.40
N ARG A 5 47.23 26.26 -55.45
CA ARG A 5 45.98 25.50 -55.34
C ARG A 5 46.17 24.20 -54.58
N GLY A 6 47.27 23.50 -54.82
CA GLY A 6 47.62 22.28 -54.08
C GLY A 6 47.85 22.54 -52.59
N SER A 7 48.52 23.63 -52.22
CA SER A 7 48.72 23.97 -50.81
C SER A 7 47.41 24.38 -50.10
N LEU A 8 46.51 25.08 -50.80
CA LEU A 8 45.19 25.44 -50.27
C LEU A 8 44.31 24.21 -50.06
N GLN A 9 44.24 23.28 -51.02
CA GLN A 9 43.53 22.01 -50.85
C GLN A 9 44.10 21.18 -49.70
N GLY A 10 45.43 21.10 -49.59
CA GLY A 10 46.08 20.42 -48.48
C GLY A 10 45.73 21.04 -47.12
N ALA A 11 45.67 22.37 -47.03
CA ALA A 11 45.25 23.08 -45.83
C ALA A 11 43.77 22.82 -45.47
N GLN A 12 42.86 22.86 -46.45
CA GLN A 12 41.44 22.57 -46.27
C GLN A 12 41.20 21.13 -45.77
N HIS A 13 41.89 20.15 -46.35
CA HIS A 13 41.81 18.76 -45.88
C HIS A 13 42.37 18.56 -44.47
N ARG A 14 43.38 19.34 -44.06
CA ARG A 14 43.85 19.31 -42.67
C ARG A 14 42.82 19.89 -41.71
N VAL A 15 42.22 21.03 -42.05
CA VAL A 15 41.17 21.67 -41.22
C VAL A 15 39.97 20.73 -41.06
N SER A 16 39.45 20.19 -42.16
CA SER A 16 38.31 19.26 -42.12
C SER A 16 38.60 18.01 -41.29
N ARG A 17 39.83 17.47 -41.33
CA ARG A 17 40.23 16.35 -40.45
C ARG A 17 40.32 16.74 -38.98
N MET A 18 40.77 17.95 -38.65
CA MET A 18 40.79 18.43 -37.26
C MET A 18 39.38 18.66 -36.73
N GLU A 19 38.49 19.25 -37.53
CA GLU A 19 37.08 19.44 -37.20
C GLU A 19 36.36 18.10 -36.98
N ALA A 20 36.58 17.13 -37.87
CA ALA A 20 36.03 15.78 -37.74
C ALA A 20 36.53 15.05 -36.49
N ARG A 21 37.76 15.34 -36.03
CA ARG A 21 38.31 14.79 -34.78
C ARG A 21 37.76 15.49 -33.53
N LEU A 22 37.37 16.76 -33.63
CA LEU A 22 36.81 17.55 -32.51
C LEU A 22 35.31 17.35 -32.32
N GLN A 23 34.58 17.02 -33.39
CA GLN A 23 33.13 16.80 -33.36
C GLN A 23 32.66 15.75 -32.33
N PRO A 24 33.30 14.56 -32.20
CA PRO A 24 32.93 13.56 -31.20
C PRO A 24 33.20 14.01 -29.76
N HIS A 25 34.16 14.91 -29.57
CA HIS A 25 34.53 15.47 -28.27
C HIS A 25 33.86 16.81 -27.99
N SER A 26 32.85 17.19 -28.78
CA SER A 26 32.12 18.43 -28.53
C SER A 26 31.36 18.32 -27.20
N PRO A 27 31.56 19.27 -26.26
CA PRO A 27 30.84 19.31 -24.98
C PRO A 27 29.32 19.39 -25.18
N GLN A 28 28.84 19.84 -26.35
CA GLN A 28 27.42 19.90 -26.68
C GLN A 28 26.81 18.49 -26.84
N ARG A 29 27.54 17.54 -27.44
CA ARG A 29 27.08 16.15 -27.58
C ARG A 29 27.04 15.47 -26.22
N LEU A 30 28.11 15.60 -25.43
CA LEU A 30 28.16 15.06 -24.07
C LEU A 30 27.02 15.62 -23.19
N ALA A 31 26.75 16.93 -23.26
CA ALA A 31 25.64 17.54 -22.55
C ALA A 31 24.28 17.02 -23.03
N GLY A 32 24.11 16.77 -24.34
CA GLY A 32 22.91 16.14 -24.90
C GLY A 32 22.68 14.73 -24.36
N ASP A 33 23.72 13.89 -24.38
CA ASP A 33 23.67 12.51 -23.91
C ASP A 33 23.37 12.45 -22.41
N LEU A 34 24.00 13.32 -21.60
CA LEU A 34 23.74 13.42 -20.17
C LEU A 34 22.29 13.87 -19.89
N ARG A 35 21.76 14.84 -20.65
CA ARG A 35 20.35 15.26 -20.52
C ARG A 35 19.39 14.14 -20.85
N ALA A 36 19.62 13.41 -21.94
CA ALA A 36 18.79 12.26 -22.31
C ALA A 36 18.81 11.18 -21.22
N ARG A 37 19.99 10.92 -20.64
CA ARG A 37 20.14 9.96 -19.54
C ARG A 37 19.42 10.42 -18.27
N ILE A 38 19.47 11.71 -17.94
CA ILE A 38 18.73 12.29 -16.81
C ILE A 38 17.23 12.11 -17.00
N GLU A 39 16.69 12.43 -18.18
CA GLU A 39 15.26 12.27 -18.45
C GLU A 39 14.83 10.79 -18.38
N GLN A 40 15.61 9.88 -18.93
CA GLN A 40 15.35 8.44 -18.80
C GLN A 40 15.34 7.99 -17.32
N LEU A 41 16.30 8.46 -16.52
CA LEU A 41 16.37 8.12 -15.09
C LEU A 41 15.20 8.71 -14.31
N LYS A 42 14.78 9.94 -14.61
CA LYS A 42 13.58 10.55 -14.02
C LYS A 42 12.33 9.74 -14.30
N SER A 43 12.08 9.39 -15.57
CA SER A 43 10.90 8.59 -15.93
C SER A 43 10.89 7.23 -15.22
N ARG A 44 12.06 6.56 -15.12
CA ARG A 44 12.18 5.29 -14.40
C ARG A 44 11.93 5.44 -12.90
N LEU A 45 12.43 6.52 -12.29
CA LEU A 45 12.23 6.80 -10.88
C LEU A 45 10.74 7.03 -10.59
N THR A 46 10.07 7.89 -11.35
CA THR A 46 8.65 8.17 -11.19
C THR A 46 7.81 6.88 -11.29
N TYR A 47 8.05 6.07 -12.33
CA TYR A 47 7.34 4.81 -12.51
C TYR A 47 7.56 3.84 -11.33
N ALA A 48 8.80 3.71 -10.85
CA ALA A 48 9.11 2.85 -9.72
C ALA A 48 8.46 3.36 -8.42
N MET A 49 8.46 4.68 -8.19
CA MET A 49 7.83 5.29 -7.02
C MET A 49 6.32 5.11 -7.03
N ASP A 50 5.66 5.33 -8.17
CA ASP A 50 4.20 5.16 -8.29
C ASP A 50 3.80 3.70 -8.06
N GLY A 51 4.55 2.75 -8.63
CA GLY A 51 4.33 1.32 -8.42
C GLY A 51 4.50 0.91 -6.95
N GLU A 52 5.57 1.40 -6.29
CA GLU A 52 5.83 1.08 -4.90
C GLU A 52 4.80 1.71 -3.96
N LEU A 53 4.39 2.96 -4.20
CA LEU A 53 3.36 3.63 -3.44
C LEU A 53 2.03 2.89 -3.56
N SER A 54 1.61 2.53 -4.78
CA SER A 54 0.38 1.76 -5.01
C SER A 54 0.39 0.42 -4.26
N ARG A 55 1.53 -0.29 -4.28
CA ARG A 55 1.71 -1.55 -3.57
C ARG A 55 1.61 -1.38 -2.05
N LEU A 56 2.24 -0.34 -1.50
CA LEU A 56 2.20 -0.05 -0.06
C LEU A 56 0.79 0.35 0.38
N THR A 57 0.09 1.19 -0.37
CA THR A 57 -1.30 1.56 -0.11
C THR A 57 -2.21 0.32 -0.11
N HIS A 58 -2.07 -0.56 -1.10
CA HIS A 58 -2.87 -1.79 -1.14
C HIS A 58 -2.59 -2.71 0.05
N ARG A 59 -1.31 -2.87 0.44
CA ARG A 59 -0.93 -3.65 1.63
C ARG A 59 -1.51 -3.05 2.91
N LEU A 60 -1.51 -1.72 3.03
CA LEU A 60 -2.10 -1.02 4.17
C LEU A 60 -3.61 -1.23 4.21
N ASP A 61 -4.31 -1.13 3.09
CA ASP A 61 -5.75 -1.38 3.01
C ASP A 61 -6.11 -2.81 3.38
N LEU A 62 -5.33 -3.79 2.91
CA LEU A 62 -5.50 -5.19 3.28
C LEU A 62 -5.27 -5.40 4.78
N ALA A 63 -4.17 -4.86 5.33
CA ALA A 63 -3.89 -4.95 6.76
C ALA A 63 -4.99 -4.27 7.58
N HIS A 64 -5.48 -3.10 7.14
CA HIS A 64 -6.60 -2.41 7.77
C HIS A 64 -7.86 -3.28 7.74
N ARG A 65 -8.21 -3.87 6.60
CA ARG A 65 -9.34 -4.81 6.49
C ARG A 65 -9.16 -6.01 7.40
N THR A 66 -7.96 -6.61 7.44
CA THR A 66 -7.66 -7.73 8.34
C THR A 66 -7.84 -7.33 9.79
N VAL A 67 -7.35 -6.16 10.19
CA VAL A 67 -7.55 -5.61 11.54
C VAL A 67 -9.03 -5.36 11.80
N GLN A 68 -9.80 -4.81 10.86
CA GLN A 68 -11.24 -4.64 11.02
C GLN A 68 -11.97 -6.00 11.13
N THR A 69 -11.59 -7.01 10.34
CA THR A 69 -12.22 -8.34 10.41
C THR A 69 -11.81 -9.14 11.64
N ALA A 70 -10.59 -8.93 12.13
CA ALA A 70 -10.03 -9.65 13.28
C ALA A 70 -10.23 -8.91 14.61
N SER A 71 -10.58 -7.62 14.57
CA SER A 71 -10.78 -6.82 15.77
C SER A 71 -12.22 -6.96 16.27
N PRO A 72 -12.42 -7.45 17.50
CA PRO A 72 -13.73 -7.46 18.15
C PRO A 72 -14.41 -6.07 18.16
N LEU A 73 -13.63 -5.00 18.01
CA LEU A 73 -14.07 -3.60 17.91
C LEU A 73 -14.91 -3.29 16.67
N ALA A 74 -14.68 -3.93 15.52
CA ALA A 74 -15.50 -3.73 14.32
C ALA A 74 -16.88 -4.41 14.44
N THR A 75 -16.92 -5.58 15.10
CA THR A 75 -18.19 -6.21 15.49
C THR A 75 -18.92 -5.31 16.48
N LEU A 76 -18.22 -4.75 17.48
CA LEU A 76 -18.82 -3.80 18.42
C LEU A 76 -19.37 -2.53 17.73
N ALA A 77 -18.63 -1.96 16.78
CA ALA A 77 -19.03 -0.75 16.04
C ALA A 77 -20.30 -0.93 15.19
N ARG A 78 -20.66 -2.17 14.83
CA ARG A 78 -21.91 -2.50 14.12
C ARG A 78 -23.12 -2.68 15.04
N GLY A 79 -22.99 -2.31 16.32
CA GLY A 79 -24.06 -2.38 17.32
C GLY A 79 -24.12 -3.72 18.07
N PHE A 80 -23.10 -4.57 17.94
CA PHE A 80 -23.00 -5.78 18.76
C PHE A 80 -22.28 -5.47 20.07
N ALA A 81 -22.46 -6.34 21.06
CA ALA A 81 -21.82 -6.24 22.36
C ALA A 81 -21.07 -7.53 22.68
N ILE A 82 -19.93 -7.41 23.36
CA ILE A 82 -19.19 -8.57 23.87
C ILE A 82 -19.58 -8.75 25.32
N VAL A 83 -20.16 -9.91 25.63
CA VAL A 83 -20.59 -10.25 26.99
C VAL A 83 -19.57 -11.21 27.60
N THR A 84 -19.01 -10.83 28.74
CA THR A 84 -18.11 -11.66 29.54
C THR A 84 -18.66 -11.86 30.95
N ARG A 85 -18.30 -12.95 31.62
CA ARG A 85 -18.56 -13.13 33.05
C ARG A 85 -17.54 -12.35 33.88
N ALA A 86 -17.76 -12.33 35.20
CA ALA A 86 -16.83 -11.76 36.18
C ALA A 86 -15.43 -12.39 36.15
N ASP A 87 -15.29 -13.64 35.67
CA ASP A 87 -14.01 -14.34 35.49
C ASP A 87 -13.31 -14.01 34.15
N GLY A 88 -13.93 -13.20 33.29
CA GLY A 88 -13.42 -12.84 31.97
C GLY A 88 -13.76 -13.85 30.86
N SER A 89 -14.49 -14.92 31.15
CA SER A 89 -14.93 -15.89 30.14
C SER A 89 -16.00 -15.30 29.21
N LEU A 90 -15.88 -15.58 27.91
CA LEU A 90 -16.83 -15.11 26.89
C LEU A 90 -18.16 -15.88 26.98
N VAL A 91 -19.28 -15.16 26.91
CA VAL A 91 -20.63 -15.74 26.86
C VAL A 91 -21.10 -15.72 25.41
N THR A 92 -21.10 -16.88 24.75
CA THR A 92 -21.61 -17.06 23.38
C THR A 92 -22.96 -17.78 23.33
N ASP A 93 -23.34 -18.48 24.39
CA ASP A 93 -24.61 -19.19 24.53
C ASP A 93 -25.38 -18.65 25.74
N ALA A 94 -26.67 -18.36 25.55
CA ALA A 94 -27.54 -17.88 26.62
C ALA A 94 -27.66 -18.89 27.77
N THR A 95 -27.56 -20.19 27.49
CA THR A 95 -27.61 -21.26 28.51
C THR A 95 -26.37 -21.33 29.39
N ALA A 96 -25.30 -20.63 29.01
CA ALA A 96 -24.07 -20.64 29.76
C ALA A 96 -24.15 -19.70 31.00
N VAL A 97 -25.12 -18.80 31.07
CA VAL A 97 -25.33 -17.90 32.21
C VAL A 97 -26.62 -18.22 32.95
N SER A 98 -26.70 -17.90 34.23
CA SER A 98 -27.88 -18.11 35.06
C SER A 98 -28.58 -16.79 35.44
N PRO A 99 -29.91 -16.77 35.64
CA PRO A 99 -30.59 -15.63 36.24
C PRO A 99 -29.95 -15.24 37.58
N GLY A 100 -29.74 -13.95 37.79
CA GLY A 100 -29.06 -13.39 38.96
C GLY A 100 -27.54 -13.23 38.80
N GLU A 101 -26.93 -13.86 37.79
CA GLU A 101 -25.50 -13.79 37.50
C GLU A 101 -25.10 -12.40 36.99
N GLN A 102 -23.89 -11.95 37.36
CA GLN A 102 -23.34 -10.68 36.94
C GLN A 102 -22.46 -10.86 35.70
N ILE A 103 -22.73 -10.05 34.69
CA ILE A 103 -22.02 -10.05 33.42
C ILE A 103 -21.50 -8.64 33.12
N ASP A 104 -20.33 -8.58 32.49
CA ASP A 104 -19.78 -7.35 31.94
C ASP A 104 -20.02 -7.33 30.43
N THR A 105 -20.54 -6.21 29.94
CA THR A 105 -20.88 -6.02 28.52
C THR A 105 -20.04 -4.88 27.98
N ARG A 106 -19.18 -5.18 27.01
CA ARG A 106 -18.37 -4.18 26.31
C ARG A 106 -19.08 -3.76 25.03
N LEU A 107 -19.17 -2.44 24.81
CA LEU A 107 -19.76 -1.81 23.63
C LEU A 107 -18.67 -1.13 22.80
N ALA A 108 -19.03 -0.57 21.64
CA ALA A 108 -18.11 0.19 20.80
C ALA A 108 -17.44 1.35 21.54
N SER A 109 -18.17 1.95 22.48
CA SER A 109 -17.67 2.96 23.41
C SER A 109 -18.20 2.64 24.81
N GLY A 110 -17.28 2.43 25.75
CA GLY A 110 -17.61 2.13 27.15
C GLY A 110 -17.97 0.68 27.44
N GLY A 111 -18.41 0.45 28.67
CA GLY A 111 -18.82 -0.85 29.17
C GLY A 111 -19.89 -0.72 30.24
N LEU A 112 -20.69 -1.76 30.37
CA LEU A 112 -21.80 -1.86 31.31
C LEU A 112 -21.60 -3.10 32.17
N ARG A 113 -21.97 -3.00 33.44
CA ARG A 113 -22.10 -4.17 34.31
C ARG A 113 -23.58 -4.44 34.52
N SER A 114 -24.01 -5.64 34.15
CA SER A 114 -25.41 -6.02 34.11
C SER A 114 -25.65 -7.29 34.91
N ARG A 115 -26.88 -7.47 35.37
CA ARG A 115 -27.33 -8.70 36.02
C ARG A 115 -28.34 -9.39 35.11
N VAL A 116 -28.17 -10.69 34.90
CA VAL A 116 -29.09 -11.48 34.09
C VAL A 116 -30.42 -11.59 34.81
N ILE A 117 -31.52 -11.17 34.16
CA ILE A 117 -32.86 -11.23 34.76
C ILE A 117 -33.55 -12.55 34.40
N ALA A 118 -33.43 -12.97 33.14
CA ALA A 118 -34.00 -14.21 32.63
C ALA A 118 -33.15 -14.74 31.46
N VAL A 119 -33.17 -16.05 31.26
CA VAL A 119 -32.47 -16.73 30.17
C VAL A 119 -33.49 -17.41 29.27
N THR A 120 -33.51 -17.04 28.00
CA THR A 120 -34.39 -17.66 27.00
C THR A 120 -33.59 -18.67 26.19
N ARG A 121 -34.03 -19.94 26.19
CA ARG A 121 -33.40 -20.97 25.35
C ARG A 121 -33.69 -20.69 23.87
N PRO A 122 -32.70 -20.88 22.97
CA PRO A 122 -32.96 -20.85 21.54
C PRO A 122 -34.04 -21.89 21.18
N ARG A 123 -35.02 -21.52 20.35
CA ARG A 123 -35.93 -22.52 19.76
C ARG A 123 -35.09 -23.45 18.89
N ALA A 124 -35.10 -24.75 19.20
CA ALA A 124 -34.49 -25.76 18.34
C ALA A 124 -35.11 -25.64 16.93
N GLY A 125 -34.27 -25.37 15.94
CA GLY A 125 -34.67 -25.35 14.55
C GLY A 125 -35.16 -26.72 14.14
N SER A 126 -36.41 -26.76 13.70
CA SER A 126 -37.01 -27.84 12.90
C SER A 126 -36.02 -28.32 11.86
N GLY A 127 -35.76 -29.64 11.83
CA GLY A 127 -35.12 -30.26 10.68
C GLY A 127 -35.92 -29.97 9.41
N SER A 128 -35.20 -29.75 8.31
CA SER A 128 -35.67 -30.14 6.99
C SER A 128 -34.45 -30.60 6.20
N LYS A 129 -34.29 -31.91 6.22
CA LYS A 129 -33.50 -32.67 5.28
C LYS A 129 -34.42 -32.94 4.10
N THR A 130 -34.27 -32.23 2.99
CA THR A 130 -34.62 -32.72 1.65
C THR A 130 -33.85 -31.92 0.62
#